data_AF-A0A351GFB6-F1
#
_entry.id   AF-A0A351GFB6-F1
#
_cell.length_a   1.000
_cell.length_b   1.000
_cell.length_c   1.000
_cell.angle_alpha   90.00
_cell.angle_beta   90.00
_cell.angle_gamma   90.00
#
_symmetry.space_group_name_H-M   'P 1'
#
loop_
_entity.id
_entity.type
_entity.pdbx_description
1 polymer ?
#
loop_
_entity_poly.entity_id
_entity_poly.type
_entity_poly.pdbx_seq_one_letter_code
_entity_poly.pdbx_strand_id
1 'polypeptide(L)'
;MVLKSTKSYYHLPVAHMQWFDTDETGVECTGPCSKWHGYDRSVHFEFAGEADEHGWVVGFGDLKPIKVFLEYYFDHTALIGADDPRMEDALKARDAGLVDLRVMPYGVSMEMSSIFIWEQVNPFIYRMTDGRVYISRVECREHEKNSAFIELDSKAALKQGKSAEDHLEMKWEWDFVKPSNILSKY
;
A
#
# COMPACT_ATOMS: atom_id res chain seq x y z
N MET A 1 5.92 19.94 20.48
CA MET A 1 4.58 19.69 19.91
C MET A 1 4.78 19.20 18.49
N VAL A 2 4.13 18.12 18.06
CA VAL A 2 4.16 17.66 16.66
C VAL A 2 2.78 17.93 16.08
N LEU A 3 2.72 18.72 15.01
CA LEU A 3 1.45 18.99 14.33
C LEU A 3 1.16 17.83 13.37
N LYS A 4 -0.10 17.38 13.35
CA LYS A 4 -0.56 16.32 12.46
C LYS A 4 -1.71 16.79 11.59
N SER A 5 -1.78 16.26 10.38
CA SER A 5 -2.94 16.38 9.49
C SER A 5 -3.23 15.02 8.86
N THR A 6 -4.45 14.81 8.38
CA THR A 6 -4.85 13.51 7.81
C THR A 6 -5.53 13.66 6.46
N LYS A 7 -5.41 12.62 5.63
CA LYS A 7 -6.12 12.49 4.37
C LYS A 7 -6.55 11.06 4.14
N SER A 8 -7.79 10.87 3.76
CA SER A 8 -8.31 9.57 3.35
C SER A 8 -8.62 9.56 1.85
N TYR A 9 -8.38 8.41 1.22
CA TYR A 9 -8.83 8.04 -0.11
C TYR A 9 -9.81 6.87 0.02
N TYR A 10 -10.95 6.99 -0.65
CA TYR A 10 -12.04 6.01 -0.63
C TYR A 10 -12.34 5.60 -2.07
N HIS A 11 -13.18 4.57 -2.23
CA HIS A 11 -13.61 4.09 -3.54
C HIS A 11 -12.44 3.53 -4.35
N LEU A 12 -11.73 2.57 -3.75
CA LEU A 12 -10.64 1.82 -4.37
C LEU A 12 -11.08 0.34 -4.48
N PRO A 13 -12.05 0.04 -5.38
CA PRO A 13 -12.54 -1.32 -5.60
C PRO A 13 -11.44 -2.17 -6.23
N VAL A 14 -11.04 -3.23 -5.54
CA VAL A 14 -9.94 -4.10 -5.98
C VAL A 14 -10.19 -5.54 -5.61
N ALA A 15 -9.88 -6.44 -6.54
CA ALA A 15 -9.84 -7.87 -6.28
C ALA A 15 -8.48 -8.29 -5.73
N HIS A 16 -8.41 -9.30 -4.85
CA HIS A 16 -7.16 -9.92 -4.44
C HIS A 16 -7.34 -11.37 -4.03
N MET A 17 -6.22 -12.07 -3.83
CA MET A 17 -6.20 -13.41 -3.24
C MET A 17 -4.91 -13.66 -2.43
N GLN A 18 -5.01 -14.49 -1.40
CA GLN A 18 -3.92 -14.88 -0.51
C GLN A 18 -3.79 -16.41 -0.48
N TRP A 19 -2.86 -16.95 -1.26
CA TRP A 19 -2.74 -18.39 -1.52
C TRP A 19 -2.57 -19.28 -0.29
N PHE A 20 -1.95 -18.77 0.78
CA PHE A 20 -1.70 -19.52 2.00
C PHE A 20 -2.94 -19.67 2.91
N ASP A 21 -4.06 -19.01 2.58
CA ASP A 21 -5.30 -19.18 3.34
C ASP A 21 -5.87 -20.59 3.17
N THR A 22 -6.22 -21.21 4.29
CA THR A 22 -6.65 -22.62 4.38
C THR A 22 -8.07 -22.71 4.92
N ASP A 23 -8.83 -23.70 4.46
CA ASP A 23 -10.07 -24.13 5.13
C ASP A 23 -9.76 -25.01 6.36
N GLU A 24 -10.78 -25.65 6.92
CA GLU A 24 -10.67 -26.55 8.07
C GLU A 24 -9.74 -27.76 7.84
N THR A 25 -9.37 -28.07 6.59
CA THR A 25 -8.44 -29.17 6.27
C THR A 25 -6.98 -28.77 6.44
N GLY A 26 -6.67 -27.47 6.52
CA GLY A 26 -5.31 -26.95 6.64
C GLY A 26 -4.49 -27.02 5.34
N VAL A 27 -5.13 -27.33 4.21
CA VAL A 27 -4.49 -27.34 2.89
C VAL A 27 -4.46 -25.91 2.35
N GLU A 28 -3.33 -25.46 1.83
CA GLU A 28 -3.22 -24.14 1.19
C GLU A 28 -4.13 -24.03 -0.03
N CYS A 29 -4.48 -22.80 -0.41
CA CYS A 29 -5.34 -22.50 -1.54
C CYS A 29 -6.79 -23.02 -1.41
N THR A 30 -7.24 -23.44 -0.22
CA THR A 30 -8.62 -23.90 -0.01
C THR A 30 -9.49 -22.87 0.71
N GLY A 31 -8.90 -21.98 1.52
CA GLY A 31 -9.66 -21.00 2.29
C GLY A 31 -10.33 -19.91 1.43
N PRO A 32 -11.34 -19.18 1.95
CA PRO A 32 -12.05 -18.15 1.21
C PRO A 32 -11.16 -17.02 0.68
N CYS A 33 -10.20 -16.55 1.48
CA CYS A 33 -9.27 -15.49 1.09
C CYS A 33 -8.27 -15.94 0.03
N SER A 34 -8.12 -17.26 -0.16
CA SER A 34 -7.27 -17.82 -1.23
C SER A 34 -7.89 -17.70 -2.63
N LYS A 35 -9.20 -17.42 -2.73
CA LYS A 35 -9.90 -17.24 -4.01
C LYS A 35 -9.91 -15.76 -4.38
N TRP A 36 -10.07 -15.45 -5.67
CA TRP A 36 -10.36 -14.09 -6.09
C TRP A 36 -11.65 -13.60 -5.43
N HIS A 37 -11.51 -12.55 -4.64
CA HIS A 37 -12.60 -11.80 -4.01
C HIS A 37 -12.20 -10.32 -4.01
N GLY A 38 -13.10 -9.44 -3.62
CA GLY A 38 -12.81 -8.01 -3.70
C GLY A 38 -13.43 -7.19 -2.58
N TYR A 39 -12.86 -6.00 -2.43
CA TYR A 39 -13.19 -5.03 -1.41
C TYR A 39 -13.22 -3.64 -2.02
N ASP A 40 -14.08 -2.76 -1.51
CA ASP A 40 -13.97 -1.32 -1.75
C ASP A 40 -13.02 -0.72 -0.70
N ARG A 41 -11.72 -0.74 -1.01
CA ARG A 41 -10.69 -0.36 -0.04
C ARG A 41 -10.69 1.13 0.22
N SER A 42 -10.09 1.50 1.36
CA SER A 42 -9.71 2.88 1.64
C SER A 42 -8.33 2.96 2.27
N VAL A 43 -7.65 4.08 2.04
CA VAL A 43 -6.32 4.37 2.58
C VAL A 43 -6.38 5.66 3.37
N HIS A 44 -5.95 5.61 4.62
CA HIS A 44 -5.87 6.76 5.51
C HIS A 44 -4.42 7.06 5.86
N PHE A 45 -4.03 8.32 5.65
CA PHE A 45 -2.70 8.82 5.97
C PHE A 45 -2.76 9.76 7.17
N GLU A 46 -1.79 9.63 8.08
CA GLU A 46 -1.42 10.69 9.02
C GLU A 46 -0.06 11.28 8.64
N PHE A 47 -0.06 12.57 8.33
CA PHE A 47 1.14 13.38 8.09
C PHE A 47 1.53 14.09 9.37
N ALA A 48 2.82 14.08 9.70
CA ALA A 48 3.37 14.69 10.90
C ALA A 48 4.61 15.53 10.55
N GLY A 49 4.76 16.70 11.16
CA GLY A 49 5.92 17.55 10.91
C GLY A 49 5.72 19.00 11.32
N GLU A 50 6.49 19.87 10.67
CA GLU A 50 6.43 21.32 10.85
C GLU A 50 5.47 21.95 9.84
N ALA A 51 4.65 22.89 10.32
CA ALA A 51 3.83 23.71 9.44
C ALA A 51 4.70 24.65 8.61
N ASP A 52 4.27 24.97 7.39
CA ASP A 52 4.83 26.07 6.61
C ASP A 52 4.44 27.45 7.19
N GLU A 53 4.88 28.52 6.53
CA GLU A 53 4.57 29.91 6.92
C GLU A 53 3.07 30.26 6.89
N HIS A 54 2.25 29.43 6.24
CA HIS A 54 0.80 29.55 6.16
C HIS A 54 0.07 28.63 7.14
N GLY A 55 0.79 27.86 7.95
CA GLY A 55 0.23 26.98 8.97
C GLY A 55 -0.16 25.58 8.46
N TRP A 56 0.26 25.18 7.26
CA TRP A 56 -0.07 23.87 6.70
C TRP A 56 1.04 22.85 6.94
N VAL A 57 0.65 21.64 7.40
CA VAL A 57 1.56 20.48 7.37
C VAL A 57 1.78 20.08 5.92
N VAL A 58 0.70 19.76 5.19
CA VAL A 58 0.74 19.48 3.75
C VAL A 58 -0.36 20.25 3.02
N GLY A 59 -0.08 20.70 1.80
CA GLY A 59 -1.09 21.19 0.88
C GLY A 59 -1.90 20.03 0.32
N PHE A 60 -3.18 19.91 0.71
CA PHE A 60 -4.02 18.78 0.25
C PHE A 60 -4.26 18.77 -1.27
N GLY A 61 -4.15 19.93 -1.94
CA GLY A 61 -4.24 20.03 -3.40
C GLY A 61 -3.07 19.36 -4.13
N ASP A 62 -1.90 19.31 -3.49
CA ASP A 62 -0.67 18.76 -4.07
C ASP A 62 -0.59 17.23 -3.96
N LEU A 63 -1.57 16.61 -3.29
CA LEU A 63 -1.63 15.16 -3.09
C LEU A 63 -2.26 14.40 -4.28
N LYS A 64 -2.57 15.08 -5.39
CA LYS A 64 -3.09 14.43 -6.61
C LYS A 64 -2.20 13.27 -7.12
N PRO A 65 -0.86 13.33 -7.10
CA PRO A 65 -0.02 12.21 -7.49
C PRO A 65 -0.23 10.95 -6.62
N ILE A 66 -0.51 11.12 -5.33
CA ILE A 66 -0.83 9.99 -4.43
C ILE A 66 -2.15 9.36 -4.84
N LYS A 67 -3.16 10.16 -5.20
CA LYS A 67 -4.42 9.66 -5.72
C LYS A 67 -4.20 8.77 -6.96
N VAL A 68 -3.44 9.28 -7.94
CA VAL A 68 -3.14 8.56 -9.18
C VAL A 68 -2.40 7.25 -8.89
N PHE A 69 -1.43 7.29 -7.97
CA PHE A 69 -0.70 6.09 -7.54
C PHE A 69 -1.65 5.06 -6.91
N LEU A 70 -2.54 5.47 -6.00
CA LEU A 70 -3.49 4.57 -5.36
C LEU A 70 -4.51 3.99 -6.35
N GLU A 71 -5.03 4.81 -7.27
CA GLU A 71 -5.94 4.34 -8.31
C GLU A 71 -5.25 3.34 -9.25
N TYR A 72 -4.00 3.58 -9.64
CA TYR A 72 -3.23 2.65 -10.46
C TYR A 72 -3.10 1.25 -9.85
N TYR A 73 -2.92 1.16 -8.53
CA TYR A 73 -2.79 -0.12 -7.83
C TYR A 73 -4.13 -0.72 -7.40
N PHE A 74 -5.11 0.09 -7.01
CA PHE A 74 -6.27 -0.37 -6.23
C PHE A 74 -7.64 0.04 -6.78
N ASP A 75 -7.74 0.72 -7.93
CA ASP A 75 -9.03 1.03 -8.54
C ASP A 75 -9.26 0.18 -9.79
N HIS A 76 -10.28 -0.68 -9.74
CA HIS A 76 -10.65 -1.63 -10.80
C HIS A 76 -9.52 -2.59 -11.22
N THR A 77 -8.67 -2.97 -10.27
CA THR A 77 -7.54 -3.89 -10.50
C THR A 77 -7.72 -5.24 -9.78
N ALA A 78 -6.78 -6.14 -10.00
CA ALA A 78 -6.64 -7.41 -9.31
C ALA A 78 -5.22 -7.55 -8.75
N LEU A 79 -5.06 -7.86 -7.46
CA LEU A 79 -3.77 -8.03 -6.79
C LEU A 79 -3.45 -9.50 -6.54
N ILE A 80 -2.20 -9.89 -6.81
CA ILE A 80 -1.66 -11.20 -6.44
C ILE A 80 -0.30 -11.02 -5.75
N GLY A 81 0.02 -11.86 -4.77
CA GLY A 81 1.37 -11.89 -4.19
C GLY A 81 2.39 -12.45 -5.20
N ALA A 82 3.59 -11.88 -5.23
CA ALA A 82 4.68 -12.36 -6.11
C ALA A 82 5.13 -13.80 -5.83
N ASP A 83 4.78 -14.36 -4.67
CA ASP A 83 5.03 -15.75 -4.26
C ASP A 83 3.85 -16.70 -4.49
N ASP A 84 2.74 -16.24 -5.07
CA ASP A 84 1.57 -17.11 -5.26
C ASP A 84 1.89 -18.25 -6.24
N PRO A 85 1.74 -19.54 -5.83
CA PRO A 85 2.05 -20.69 -6.67
C PRO A 85 1.16 -20.80 -7.91
N ARG A 86 0.09 -20.01 -7.99
CA ARG A 86 -0.88 -19.98 -9.11
C ARG A 86 -0.64 -18.80 -10.05
N MET A 87 0.54 -18.15 -9.98
CA MET A 87 0.90 -17.00 -10.82
C MET A 87 0.68 -17.25 -12.31
N GLU A 88 1.02 -18.44 -12.82
CA GLU A 88 0.87 -18.76 -14.24
C GLU A 88 -0.59 -18.60 -14.72
N ASP A 89 -1.57 -19.01 -13.92
CA ASP A 89 -2.97 -18.89 -14.28
C ASP A 89 -3.47 -17.44 -14.21
N ALA A 90 -2.97 -16.67 -13.26
CA ALA A 90 -3.24 -15.23 -13.18
C ALA A 90 -2.66 -14.48 -14.40
N LEU A 91 -1.46 -14.84 -14.84
CA LEU A 91 -0.84 -14.29 -16.04
C LEU A 91 -1.64 -14.65 -17.30
N LYS A 92 -2.11 -15.89 -17.44
CA LYS A 92 -3.01 -16.28 -18.55
C LYS A 92 -4.28 -15.42 -18.58
N ALA A 93 -4.89 -15.17 -17.42
CA ALA A 93 -6.08 -14.32 -17.34
C ALA A 93 -5.78 -12.86 -17.73
N ARG A 94 -4.64 -12.32 -17.28
CA ARG A 94 -4.16 -10.98 -17.66
C ARG A 94 -3.91 -10.89 -19.17
N ASP A 95 -3.18 -11.84 -19.74
CA ASP A 95 -2.81 -11.84 -21.15
C ASP A 95 -4.03 -12.03 -22.07
N ALA A 96 -5.07 -12.71 -21.57
CA ALA A 96 -6.37 -12.80 -22.22
C ALA A 96 -7.25 -11.54 -22.05
N GLY A 97 -6.78 -10.52 -21.32
CA GLY A 97 -7.53 -9.27 -21.07
C GLY A 97 -8.68 -9.41 -20.07
N LEU A 98 -8.67 -10.44 -19.22
CA LEU A 98 -9.74 -10.70 -18.26
C LEU A 98 -9.54 -9.96 -16.93
N VAL A 99 -8.29 -9.63 -16.58
CA VAL A 99 -7.93 -8.95 -15.33
C VAL A 99 -6.86 -7.89 -15.57
N ASP A 100 -7.02 -6.73 -14.93
CA ASP A 100 -5.94 -5.74 -14.84
C ASP A 100 -5.08 -6.05 -13.59
N LEU A 101 -4.07 -6.89 -13.80
CA LEU A 101 -3.29 -7.52 -12.72
C LEU A 101 -2.18 -6.61 -12.18
N ARG A 102 -1.97 -6.65 -10.86
CA ARG A 102 -0.78 -6.13 -10.16
C ARG A 102 -0.16 -7.25 -9.32
N VAL A 103 1.11 -7.54 -9.54
CA VAL A 103 1.89 -8.47 -8.73
C VAL A 103 2.59 -7.70 -7.62
N MET A 104 2.28 -8.02 -6.37
CA MET A 104 2.73 -7.28 -5.19
C MET A 104 3.93 -7.96 -4.52
N PRO A 105 4.97 -7.21 -4.11
CA PRO A 105 6.27 -7.78 -3.74
C PRO A 105 6.21 -8.67 -2.50
N TYR A 106 5.43 -8.29 -1.50
CA TYR A 106 5.41 -8.95 -0.19
C TYR A 106 3.99 -9.24 0.30
N GLY A 107 3.09 -9.56 -0.63
CA GLY A 107 1.71 -9.96 -0.36
C GLY A 107 0.67 -8.83 -0.53
N VAL A 108 -0.60 -9.20 -0.34
CA VAL A 108 -1.77 -8.35 -0.65
C VAL A 108 -2.66 -8.03 0.55
N SER A 109 -2.19 -8.38 1.76
CA SER A 109 -2.89 -8.10 3.02
C SER A 109 -2.92 -6.59 3.32
N MET A 110 -3.76 -6.15 4.27
CA MET A 110 -3.83 -4.73 4.63
C MET A 110 -2.55 -4.24 5.32
N GLU A 111 -1.91 -5.10 6.11
CA GLU A 111 -0.63 -4.83 6.78
C GLU A 111 0.45 -4.54 5.74
N MET A 112 0.57 -5.46 4.78
CA MET A 112 1.60 -5.37 3.74
C MET A 112 1.28 -4.26 2.74
N SER A 113 0.01 -4.04 2.40
CA SER A 113 -0.40 -2.90 1.56
C SER A 113 -0.03 -1.56 2.23
N SER A 114 -0.14 -1.46 3.56
CA SER A 114 0.21 -0.25 4.30
C SER A 114 1.71 0.06 4.21
N ILE A 115 2.57 -0.95 4.28
CA ILE A 115 4.02 -0.82 4.08
C ILE A 115 4.33 -0.41 2.64
N PHE A 116 3.70 -1.07 1.66
CA PHE A 116 3.88 -0.76 0.23
C PHE A 116 3.57 0.69 -0.09
N ILE A 117 2.40 1.15 0.36
CA ILE A 117 1.99 2.54 0.16
C ILE A 117 2.96 3.48 0.88
N TRP A 118 3.33 3.19 2.12
CA TRP A 118 4.23 4.05 2.87
C TRP A 118 5.62 4.17 2.25
N GLU A 119 6.22 3.06 1.79
CA GLU A 119 7.54 3.06 1.16
C GLU A 119 7.57 3.97 -0.08
N GLN A 120 6.45 4.06 -0.80
CA GLN A 120 6.32 4.87 -2.01
C GLN A 120 5.92 6.32 -1.73
N VAL A 121 5.03 6.55 -0.77
CA VAL A 121 4.42 7.86 -0.53
C VAL A 121 5.21 8.71 0.47
N ASN A 122 5.86 8.10 1.46
CA ASN A 122 6.64 8.86 2.46
C ASN A 122 7.83 9.63 1.84
N PRO A 123 8.62 9.06 0.92
CA PRO A 123 9.68 9.81 0.23
C PRO A 123 9.15 10.94 -0.66
N PHE A 124 7.98 10.74 -1.28
CA PHE A 124 7.30 11.80 -2.03
C PHE A 124 6.93 12.98 -1.13
N ILE A 125 6.29 12.71 0.02
CA ILE A 125 5.92 13.74 1.00
C ILE A 125 7.16 14.45 1.55
N TYR A 126 8.20 13.68 1.90
CA TYR A 126 9.45 14.21 2.40
C TYR A 126 10.06 15.20 1.40
N ARG A 127 10.18 14.82 0.12
CA ARG A 127 10.71 15.71 -0.93
C ARG A 127 9.84 16.94 -1.19
N MET A 128 8.54 16.74 -1.35
CA MET A 128 7.60 17.82 -1.66
C MET A 128 7.53 18.89 -0.55
N THR A 129 7.89 18.52 0.68
CA THR A 129 7.88 19.43 1.84
C THR A 129 9.26 19.87 2.29
N ASP A 130 10.30 19.67 1.46
CA ASP A 130 11.70 19.99 1.77
C ASP A 130 12.17 19.36 3.10
N GLY A 131 11.69 18.15 3.39
CA GLY A 131 12.03 17.35 4.55
C GLY A 131 11.31 17.72 5.85
N ARG A 132 10.38 18.68 5.82
CA ARG A 132 9.62 19.12 7.01
C ARG A 132 8.60 18.11 7.50
N VAL A 133 8.05 17.30 6.59
CA VAL A 133 6.94 16.38 6.88
C VAL A 133 7.29 14.95 6.51
N TYR A 134 6.77 14.04 7.33
CA TYR A 134 6.80 12.60 7.11
C TYR A 134 5.42 12.00 7.37
N ILE A 135 5.24 10.75 6.96
CA ILE A 135 4.02 9.98 7.24
C ILE A 135 4.25 9.18 8.52
N SER A 136 3.49 9.49 9.56
CA SER A 136 3.58 8.76 10.83
C SER A 136 2.74 7.48 10.84
N ARG A 137 1.70 7.42 10.00
CA ARG A 137 0.80 6.26 9.90
C ARG A 137 0.22 6.14 8.51
N VAL A 138 0.16 4.89 8.03
CA VAL A 138 -0.64 4.50 6.86
C VAL A 138 -1.55 3.37 7.31
N GLU A 139 -2.85 3.55 7.10
CA GLU A 139 -3.88 2.57 7.42
C GLU A 139 -4.63 2.18 6.15
N CYS A 140 -4.65 0.88 5.85
CA CYS A 140 -5.45 0.30 4.80
C CYS A 140 -6.67 -0.39 5.40
N ARG A 141 -7.84 -0.13 4.83
CA ARG A 141 -9.08 -0.82 5.21
C ARG A 141 -9.57 -1.68 4.06
N GLU A 142 -9.94 -2.92 4.37
CA GLU A 142 -10.72 -3.77 3.45
C GLU A 142 -12.12 -3.18 3.31
N HIS A 143 -12.71 -2.79 4.44
CA HIS A 143 -14.05 -2.20 4.54
C HIS A 143 -14.21 -1.60 5.94
N GLU A 144 -15.40 -1.10 6.26
CA GLU A 144 -15.70 -0.43 7.54
C GLU A 144 -15.34 -1.22 8.80
N LYS A 145 -15.38 -2.57 8.75
CA LYS A 145 -15.14 -3.44 9.91
C LYS A 145 -13.67 -3.81 10.15
N ASN A 146 -12.82 -3.78 9.11
CA ASN A 146 -11.49 -4.37 9.13
C ASN A 146 -10.46 -3.41 8.53
N SER A 147 -9.37 -3.22 9.26
CA SER A 147 -8.25 -2.39 8.83
C SER A 147 -6.97 -2.87 9.47
N ALA A 148 -5.86 -2.69 8.77
CA ALA A 148 -4.52 -2.80 9.35
C ALA A 148 -3.72 -1.56 9.02
N PHE A 149 -2.69 -1.29 9.81
CA PHE A 149 -1.89 -0.08 9.67
C PHE A 149 -0.48 -0.31 10.16
N ILE A 150 0.41 0.56 9.69
CA ILE A 150 1.72 0.74 10.29
C ILE A 150 1.77 2.10 10.99
N GLU A 151 2.53 2.18 12.06
CA GLU A 151 2.87 3.41 12.74
C GLU A 151 4.39 3.45 12.93
N LEU A 152 5.00 4.56 12.52
CA LEU A 152 6.45 4.73 12.54
C LEU A 152 6.82 5.94 13.38
N ASP A 153 7.89 5.79 14.17
CA ASP A 153 8.48 6.93 14.85
C ASP A 153 9.13 7.90 13.84
N SER A 154 9.31 9.15 14.27
CA SER A 154 9.83 10.22 13.42
C SER A 154 11.22 9.92 12.86
N LYS A 155 12.08 9.24 13.63
CA LYS A 155 13.45 8.92 13.21
C LYS A 155 13.44 7.91 12.08
N ALA A 156 12.63 6.85 12.19
CA ALA A 156 12.48 5.85 11.13
C ALA A 156 11.89 6.47 9.86
N ALA A 157 10.82 7.24 9.99
CA ALA A 157 10.13 7.84 8.85
C ALA A 157 10.96 8.89 8.11
N LEU A 158 11.68 9.76 8.85
CA LEU A 158 12.58 10.74 8.24
C LEU A 158 13.80 10.06 7.58
N LYS A 159 14.33 9.00 8.18
CA LYS A 159 15.44 8.22 7.59
C LYS A 159 15.02 7.61 6.26
N GLN A 160 13.86 6.96 6.20
CA GLN A 160 13.35 6.33 4.98
C GLN A 160 13.07 7.38 3.88
N GLY A 161 12.40 8.48 4.24
CA GLY A 161 12.06 9.54 3.29
C GLY A 161 13.28 10.18 2.64
N LYS A 162 14.40 10.28 3.38
CA LYS A 162 15.68 10.78 2.87
C LYS A 162 16.42 9.78 1.98
N SER A 163 16.33 8.48 2.28
CA SER A 163 17.15 7.46 1.61
C SER A 163 16.56 6.89 0.32
N ALA A 164 15.24 6.99 0.15
CA ALA A 164 14.59 6.43 -1.03
C ALA A 164 14.79 7.34 -2.24
N GLU A 165 15.37 6.82 -3.32
CA GLU A 165 15.55 7.56 -4.57
C GLU A 165 14.25 7.60 -5.38
N ASP A 166 13.57 6.46 -5.46
CA ASP A 166 12.29 6.31 -6.14
C ASP A 166 11.09 6.63 -5.24
N HIS A 167 9.96 6.94 -5.87
CA HIS A 167 8.68 7.16 -5.22
C HIS A 167 7.55 7.07 -6.23
N LEU A 168 6.37 6.66 -5.74
CA LEU A 168 5.16 6.52 -6.55
C LEU A 168 5.38 5.70 -7.83
N GLU A 169 6.23 4.67 -7.77
CA GLU A 169 6.48 3.79 -8.91
C GLU A 169 5.20 3.07 -9.31
N MET A 170 4.78 3.23 -10.56
CA MET A 170 3.60 2.57 -11.14
C MET A 170 4.04 1.49 -12.12
N LYS A 171 4.32 0.30 -11.59
CA LYS A 171 4.60 -0.90 -12.39
C LYS A 171 3.67 -2.02 -11.98
N TRP A 172 3.33 -2.86 -12.96
CA TRP A 172 2.35 -3.92 -12.80
C TRP A 172 2.95 -5.17 -12.14
N GLU A 173 4.28 -5.28 -12.11
CA GLU A 173 5.00 -6.44 -11.57
C GLU A 173 6.14 -6.01 -10.64
N TRP A 174 6.21 -6.65 -9.48
CA TRP A 174 7.25 -6.48 -8.48
C TRP A 174 7.88 -7.83 -8.13
N ASP A 175 9.20 -7.83 -7.95
CA ASP A 175 9.92 -9.01 -7.48
C ASP A 175 9.49 -9.40 -6.06
N PHE A 176 9.46 -10.71 -5.79
CA PHE A 176 9.12 -11.20 -4.46
C PHE A 176 10.13 -10.79 -3.40
N VAL A 177 9.61 -10.29 -2.29
CA VAL A 177 10.33 -10.02 -1.06
C VAL A 177 9.57 -10.69 0.07
N LYS A 178 10.25 -11.49 0.89
CA LYS A 178 9.61 -12.12 2.03
C LYS A 178 9.12 -11.05 3.04
N PRO A 179 7.88 -11.12 3.56
CA PRO A 179 7.37 -10.15 4.53
C PRO A 179 8.29 -9.93 5.75
N SER A 180 8.92 -10.99 6.26
CA SER A 180 9.88 -10.88 7.37
C SER A 180 11.09 -10.01 7.06
N ASN A 181 11.52 -9.98 5.79
CA ASN A 181 12.70 -9.22 5.36
C ASN A 181 12.39 -7.74 5.20
N ILE A 182 11.16 -7.38 4.83
CA ILE A 182 10.75 -5.97 4.74
C ILE A 182 10.46 -5.42 6.13
N LEU A 183 9.79 -6.21 6.99
CA LEU A 183 9.50 -5.83 8.37
C LEU A 183 10.77 -5.61 9.19
N SER A 184 11.85 -6.35 8.93
CA SER A 184 13.10 -6.17 9.67
C SER A 184 13.91 -4.94 9.25
N LYS A 185 13.53 -4.23 8.18
CA LYS A 185 14.18 -2.97 7.76
C LYS A 185 13.80 -1.78 8.65
N TYR A 186 12.65 -1.86 9.32
CA TYR A 186 12.01 -0.76 10.04
C TYR A 186 11.81 -1.13 11.51
#